data_AF-A0A654C6G2-F1
#
_entry.id   AF-A0A654C6G2-F1
#
_cell.length_a   1.000
_cell.length_b   1.000
_cell.length_c   1.000
_cell.angle_alpha   90.00
_cell.angle_beta   90.00
_cell.angle_gamma   90.00
#
_symmetry.space_group_name_H-M   'P 1'
#
loop_
_entity.id
_entity.type
_entity.pdbx_description
1 polymer ?
#
loop_
_entity_poly.entity_id
_entity_poly.type
_entity_poly.pdbx_seq_one_letter_code
_entity_poly.pdbx_strand_id
1 'polypeptide(L)'
;MAASFSTDASICAQHTVLHATGGEMKHPGRAGTPKRSRVANASNTPRLLVRLLAVVVIMFSFGLFVLPRLNDAMRSALDIDGGAAGAQPHEREVRVQFLASNAAGMIWAFAPKAEELQVRPGEPNDMLFVAYNPSDTPMTAQAVPGISPARAAAFFHKTECFCFTQQVLQPGERIEMPVRFIIDRDLPADVKHLSLSYTLFDISAPQAAMPQASQ
;
A
#
# COMPACT_ATOMS: atom_id res chain seq x y z
N MET A 1 10.46 10.29 40.20
CA MET A 1 10.42 11.56 39.45
C MET A 1 9.17 11.52 38.58
N ALA A 2 8.10 12.15 39.05
CA ALA A 2 6.81 12.19 38.39
C ALA A 2 6.62 13.58 37.80
N ALA A 3 6.11 13.67 36.57
CA ALA A 3 5.43 14.85 36.07
C ALA A 3 4.48 14.44 34.94
N SER A 4 3.24 14.18 35.33
CA SER A 4 2.06 14.17 34.48
C SER A 4 1.83 15.56 33.91
N PHE A 5 1.35 15.68 32.68
CA PHE A 5 0.59 16.86 32.26
C PHE A 5 -0.70 16.43 31.58
N SER A 6 -1.78 16.72 32.30
CA SER A 6 -3.17 16.60 31.93
C SER A 6 -3.60 17.81 31.09
N THR A 7 -4.46 17.52 30.12
CA THR A 7 -5.59 18.29 29.60
C THR A 7 -5.99 19.52 30.44
N ASP A 8 -6.19 20.68 29.80
CA ASP A 8 -7.48 21.40 29.92
C ASP A 8 -7.72 22.40 28.78
N ALA A 9 -8.99 22.50 28.42
CA ALA A 9 -9.56 23.43 27.48
C ALA A 9 -10.24 24.58 28.26
N SER A 10 -10.44 25.70 27.57
CA SER A 10 -11.53 26.64 27.81
C SER A 10 -11.33 27.73 28.89
N ILE A 11 -11.95 28.88 28.56
CA ILE A 11 -12.35 30.01 29.43
C ILE A 11 -11.24 31.00 29.76
N CYS A 12 -11.42 32.32 29.75
CA CYS A 12 -12.34 33.29 29.15
C CYS A 12 -11.82 34.64 29.69
N ALA A 13 -11.98 35.71 28.92
CA ALA A 13 -12.15 37.10 29.37
C ALA A 13 -11.24 37.69 30.47
N GLN A 14 -10.50 38.75 30.12
CA GLN A 14 -10.30 39.95 30.96
C GLN A 14 -9.76 41.11 30.08
N HIS A 15 -10.55 42.17 29.90
CA HIS A 15 -10.46 43.47 30.60
C HIS A 15 -9.47 44.44 29.91
N THR A 16 -9.85 45.63 29.40
CA THR A 16 -9.96 46.91 30.15
C THR A 16 -10.24 48.03 29.11
N VAL A 17 -11.41 48.66 28.98
CA VAL A 17 -11.99 49.88 29.63
C VAL A 17 -11.04 51.08 29.85
N LEU A 18 -11.32 52.22 29.19
CA LEU A 18 -11.17 53.62 29.67
C LEU A 18 -11.91 54.54 28.65
N HIS A 19 -13.07 55.17 28.92
CA HIS A 19 -13.34 56.47 29.62
C HIS A 19 -12.39 57.62 29.16
N ALA A 20 -12.80 58.85 28.79
CA ALA A 20 -14.08 59.58 28.89
C ALA A 20 -14.04 60.95 28.14
N THR A 21 -15.22 61.60 27.99
CA THR A 21 -15.52 63.06 27.82
C THR A 21 -15.03 63.77 26.54
N GLY A 22 -15.73 64.68 25.85
CA GLY A 22 -16.96 65.45 26.06
C GLY A 22 -16.77 66.81 25.34
N GLY A 23 -17.74 67.28 24.54
CA GLY A 23 -17.65 68.62 23.92
C GLY A 23 -18.57 68.82 22.70
N GLU A 24 -19.65 69.57 22.90
CA GLU A 24 -20.78 69.80 22.00
C GLU A 24 -20.64 71.13 21.24
N MET A 25 -20.96 71.17 19.93
CA MET A 25 -21.27 72.43 19.23
C MET A 25 -22.14 72.23 17.96
N LYS A 26 -23.40 72.68 18.09
CA LYS A 26 -24.14 73.57 17.15
C LYS A 26 -24.81 72.98 15.87
N HIS A 27 -26.15 72.96 15.92
CA HIS A 27 -27.18 72.87 14.85
C HIS A 27 -27.01 73.90 13.69
N PRO A 28 -27.79 73.87 12.57
CA PRO A 28 -28.78 72.87 12.07
C PRO A 28 -28.71 72.59 10.54
N GLY A 29 -29.47 71.59 10.06
CA GLY A 29 -30.13 71.67 8.75
C GLY A 29 -29.80 70.60 7.70
N ARG A 30 -30.81 69.77 7.42
CA ARG A 30 -31.39 69.48 6.08
C ARG A 30 -31.64 67.98 5.89
N ALA A 31 -32.91 67.68 5.64
CA ALA A 31 -33.45 66.37 5.32
C ALA A 31 -32.76 65.74 4.09
N GLY A 32 -32.51 64.43 4.18
CA GLY A 32 -32.06 63.59 3.06
C GLY A 32 -32.14 62.11 3.46
N THR A 33 -33.07 61.39 2.85
CA THR A 33 -33.27 59.95 2.95
C THR A 33 -32.05 59.15 2.45
N PRO A 34 -31.61 58.06 3.11
CA PRO A 34 -30.59 57.19 2.55
C PRO A 34 -31.20 56.30 1.45
N LYS A 35 -30.87 56.62 0.20
CA LYS A 35 -31.18 55.80 -0.98
C LYS A 35 -30.28 54.56 -0.94
N ARG A 36 -30.87 53.40 -0.64
CA ARG A 36 -30.24 52.07 -0.75
C ARG A 36 -29.75 51.86 -2.19
N SER A 37 -28.46 51.99 -2.43
CA SER A 37 -27.84 51.73 -3.73
C SER A 37 -27.81 50.22 -3.98
N ARG A 38 -28.81 49.74 -4.72
CA ARG A 38 -28.78 48.43 -5.37
C ARG A 38 -27.66 48.47 -6.43
N VAL A 39 -26.56 47.76 -6.18
CA VAL A 39 -25.54 47.53 -7.21
C VAL A 39 -26.15 46.61 -8.26
N ALA A 40 -26.61 47.19 -9.36
CA ALA A 40 -27.01 46.44 -10.55
C ALA A 40 -25.76 46.18 -11.39
N ASN A 41 -25.30 44.93 -11.41
CA ASN A 41 -24.25 44.49 -12.33
C ASN A 41 -24.91 44.07 -13.65
N ALA A 42 -24.89 44.96 -14.65
CA ALA A 42 -25.28 44.65 -16.01
C ALA A 42 -24.03 44.31 -16.83
N SER A 43 -23.64 43.04 -16.83
CA SER A 43 -22.74 42.50 -17.86
C SER A 43 -23.48 41.35 -18.55
N ASN A 44 -23.42 41.30 -19.88
CA ASN A 44 -24.11 40.30 -20.70
C ASN A 44 -23.71 38.86 -20.29
N THR A 45 -24.50 38.29 -19.38
CA THR A 45 -24.31 36.99 -18.72
C THR A 45 -23.94 35.84 -19.67
N PRO A 46 -24.57 35.66 -20.85
CA PRO A 46 -24.21 34.52 -21.73
C PRO A 46 -22.81 34.67 -22.34
N ARG A 47 -22.34 35.89 -22.60
CA ARG A 47 -20.99 36.12 -23.15
C ARG A 47 -19.91 35.89 -22.07
N LEU A 48 -20.21 36.23 -20.82
CA LEU A 48 -19.32 35.95 -19.69
C LEU A 48 -19.25 34.45 -19.39
N LEU A 49 -20.40 33.75 -19.42
CA LEU A 49 -20.49 32.31 -19.18
C LEU A 49 -19.75 31.50 -20.26
N VAL A 50 -19.86 31.89 -21.53
CA VAL A 50 -19.10 31.27 -22.64
C VAL A 50 -17.59 31.49 -22.48
N ARG A 51 -17.16 32.67 -22.05
CA ARG A 51 -15.73 32.94 -21.78
C ARG A 51 -15.20 32.10 -20.63
N LEU A 52 -15.98 31.94 -19.55
CA LEU A 52 -15.60 31.10 -18.42
C LEU A 52 -15.50 29.63 -18.82
N LEU A 53 -16.47 29.12 -19.59
CA LEU A 53 -16.43 27.75 -20.11
C LEU A 53 -15.24 27.52 -21.06
N ALA A 54 -14.94 28.48 -21.94
CA ALA A 54 -13.78 28.39 -22.82
C ALA A 54 -12.47 28.28 -22.04
N VAL A 55 -12.32 29.05 -20.96
CA VAL A 55 -11.12 28.98 -20.09
C VAL A 55 -11.02 27.62 -19.38
N VAL A 56 -12.14 27.06 -18.89
CA VAL A 56 -12.15 25.74 -18.25
C VAL A 56 -11.75 24.64 -19.23
N VAL A 57 -12.27 24.68 -20.47
CA VAL A 57 -11.91 23.71 -21.51
C VAL A 57 -10.43 23.81 -21.88
N ILE A 58 -9.87 25.03 -21.93
CA ILE A 58 -8.45 25.25 -22.19
C ILE A 58 -7.56 24.73 -21.05
N MET A 59 -7.97 24.92 -19.79
CA MET A 59 -7.24 24.38 -18.64
C MET A 59 -7.25 22.85 -18.63
N PHE A 60 -8.40 22.23 -18.93
CA PHE A 60 -8.54 20.77 -19.01
C PHE A 60 -7.80 20.18 -20.20
N SER A 61 -7.85 20.82 -21.38
CA SER A 61 -7.12 20.34 -22.55
C SER A 61 -5.61 20.42 -22.35
N PHE A 62 -5.12 21.43 -21.65
CA PHE A 62 -3.71 21.53 -21.28
C PHE A 62 -3.30 20.39 -20.34
N GLY A 63 -4.10 20.08 -19.32
CA GLY A 63 -3.85 18.95 -18.42
C GLY A 63 -3.84 17.60 -19.16
N LEU A 64 -4.83 17.36 -20.01
CA LEU A 64 -4.94 16.13 -20.80
C LEU A 64 -3.91 16.02 -21.92
N PHE A 65 -3.29 17.11 -22.35
CA PHE A 65 -2.26 17.08 -23.39
C PHE A 65 -0.85 17.04 -22.81
N VAL A 66 -0.58 17.83 -21.77
CA VAL A 66 0.75 17.93 -21.17
C VAL A 66 1.06 16.74 -20.28
N LEU A 67 0.09 16.21 -19.52
CA LEU A 67 0.34 15.07 -18.64
C LEU A 67 0.73 13.80 -19.43
N PRO A 68 0.02 13.39 -20.51
CA PRO A 68 0.46 12.24 -21.30
C PRO A 68 1.78 12.49 -22.02
N ARG A 69 1.99 13.68 -22.61
CA ARG A 69 3.25 14.01 -23.31
C ARG A 69 4.46 14.00 -22.39
N LEU A 70 4.33 14.52 -21.17
CA LEU A 70 5.41 14.51 -20.19
C LEU A 70 5.67 13.08 -19.68
N ASN A 71 4.61 12.29 -19.49
CA ASN A 71 4.70 10.89 -19.08
C ASN A 71 5.43 10.03 -20.14
N ASP A 72 5.09 10.21 -21.41
CA ASP A 72 5.71 9.49 -22.54
C ASP A 72 7.16 9.94 -22.77
N ALA A 73 7.46 11.23 -22.58
CA ALA A 73 8.83 11.75 -22.65
C ALA A 73 9.71 11.22 -21.52
N MET A 74 9.16 11.08 -20.30
CA MET A 74 9.88 10.49 -19.18
C MET A 74 10.14 8.99 -19.40
N ARG A 75 9.15 8.24 -19.91
CA ARG A 75 9.34 6.81 -20.25
C ARG A 75 10.45 6.60 -21.29
N SER A 76 10.44 7.39 -22.36
CA SER A 76 11.43 7.28 -23.43
C SER A 76 12.83 7.76 -23.02
N ALA A 77 12.95 8.72 -22.10
CA ALA A 77 14.24 9.20 -21.59
C ALA A 77 14.87 8.30 -20.52
N LEU A 78 14.06 7.56 -19.76
CA LEU A 78 14.50 6.65 -18.70
C LEU A 78 14.82 5.24 -19.20
N ASP A 79 14.79 4.98 -20.51
CA ASP A 79 14.99 3.63 -21.11
C ASP A 79 14.12 2.55 -20.43
N ILE A 80 12.93 2.95 -19.98
CA ILE A 80 11.90 2.02 -19.47
C ILE A 80 11.18 1.33 -20.65
N ASP A 81 11.50 1.75 -21.88
CA ASP A 81 11.18 1.06 -23.14
C ASP A 81 12.40 0.23 -23.59
N GLY A 82 12.86 -0.69 -22.74
CA GLY A 82 13.74 -1.78 -23.16
C GLY A 82 13.05 -2.69 -24.17
N GLY A 83 13.00 -2.26 -25.44
CA GLY A 83 12.78 -3.07 -26.64
C GLY A 83 11.41 -3.75 -26.78
N ALA A 84 10.57 -3.20 -27.65
CA ALA A 84 9.52 -3.99 -28.29
C ALA A 84 10.13 -5.04 -29.24
N ALA A 85 10.54 -6.18 -28.68
CA ALA A 85 10.65 -7.47 -29.35
C ALA A 85 10.69 -8.60 -28.31
N GLY A 86 9.58 -8.79 -27.57
CA GLY A 86 9.47 -9.98 -26.71
C GLY A 86 8.34 -9.90 -25.71
N ALA A 87 7.17 -10.43 -26.10
CA ALA A 87 6.01 -10.73 -25.27
C ALA A 87 5.43 -9.54 -24.49
N GLN A 88 4.12 -9.32 -24.57
CA GLN A 88 3.42 -8.50 -23.57
C GLN A 88 3.86 -9.00 -22.16
N PRO A 89 3.99 -8.16 -21.12
CA PRO A 89 4.35 -8.63 -19.76
C PRO A 89 3.43 -9.75 -19.23
N HIS A 90 2.25 -9.87 -19.85
CA HIS A 90 1.23 -10.90 -19.63
C HIS A 90 1.47 -12.25 -20.30
N GLU A 91 2.38 -12.32 -21.27
CA GLU A 91 2.56 -13.49 -22.14
C GLU A 91 3.80 -14.31 -21.76
N ARG A 92 4.74 -13.76 -20.97
CA ARG A 92 5.92 -14.50 -20.54
C ARG A 92 5.60 -15.37 -19.34
N GLU A 93 5.93 -16.65 -19.45
CA GLU A 93 5.83 -17.60 -18.35
C GLU A 93 7.09 -17.58 -17.49
N VAL A 94 6.88 -17.64 -16.18
CA VAL A 94 7.91 -17.72 -15.15
C VAL A 94 7.77 -19.06 -14.44
N ARG A 95 8.88 -19.75 -14.25
CA ARG A 95 8.92 -21.02 -13.54
C ARG A 95 9.15 -20.78 -12.06
N VAL A 96 8.21 -21.22 -11.25
CA VAL A 96 8.29 -21.19 -9.79
C VAL A 96 8.56 -22.60 -9.29
N GLN A 97 9.70 -22.79 -8.65
CA GLN A 97 10.04 -24.04 -7.97
C GLN A 97 9.65 -23.95 -6.50
N PHE A 98 9.08 -25.02 -5.95
CA PHE A 98 8.65 -25.09 -4.56
C PHE A 98 9.56 -26.05 -3.82
N LEU A 99 10.17 -25.56 -2.74
CA LEU A 99 11.09 -26.33 -1.93
C LEU A 99 10.57 -26.39 -0.50
N ALA A 100 10.59 -27.58 0.07
CA ALA A 100 10.30 -27.82 1.49
C ALA A 100 11.55 -28.38 2.15
N SER A 101 11.89 -27.83 3.30
CA SER A 101 13.03 -28.28 4.10
C SER A 101 12.67 -28.23 5.58
N ASN A 102 13.36 -29.07 6.36
CA ASN A 102 13.16 -29.17 7.79
C ASN A 102 14.42 -28.67 8.50
N ALA A 103 14.24 -27.84 9.53
CA ALA A 103 15.34 -27.46 10.41
C ALA A 103 15.80 -28.66 11.25
N ALA A 104 16.99 -28.55 11.85
CA ALA A 104 17.51 -29.58 12.73
C ALA A 104 16.54 -29.86 13.90
N GLY A 105 16.24 -31.14 14.13
CA GLY A 105 15.29 -31.58 15.16
C GLY A 105 13.84 -31.63 14.71
N MET A 106 13.49 -31.08 13.53
CA MET A 106 12.14 -31.16 12.99
C MET A 106 11.89 -32.52 12.30
N ILE A 107 11.00 -33.33 12.89
CA ILE A 107 10.70 -34.69 12.41
C ILE A 107 9.45 -34.79 11.53
N TRP A 108 8.71 -33.70 11.32
CA TRP A 108 7.51 -33.73 10.49
C TRP A 108 7.82 -34.06 9.04
N ALA A 109 6.90 -34.76 8.38
CA ALA A 109 6.96 -34.89 6.94
C ALA A 109 6.35 -33.63 6.32
N PHE A 110 7.16 -32.88 5.56
CA PHE A 110 6.76 -31.61 4.95
C PHE A 110 7.19 -31.59 3.48
N ALA A 111 6.23 -31.39 2.58
CA ALA A 111 6.47 -31.38 1.14
C ALA A 111 5.47 -30.49 0.38
N PRO A 112 5.86 -29.88 -0.75
CA PRO A 112 4.92 -29.26 -1.65
C PRO A 112 4.11 -30.33 -2.41
N LYS A 113 2.88 -29.99 -2.79
CA LYS A 113 2.03 -30.88 -3.62
C LYS A 113 2.55 -31.00 -5.06
N ALA A 114 3.25 -29.97 -5.54
CA ALA A 114 3.95 -29.99 -6.82
C ALA A 114 5.29 -29.24 -6.67
N GLU A 115 6.33 -29.78 -7.29
CA GLU A 115 7.69 -29.21 -7.20
C GLU A 115 7.85 -27.94 -8.03
N GLU A 116 7.01 -27.75 -9.05
CA GLU A 116 7.13 -26.65 -9.98
C GLU A 116 5.77 -26.23 -10.53
N LEU A 117 5.62 -24.92 -10.79
CA LEU A 117 4.48 -24.33 -11.48
C LEU A 117 4.98 -23.29 -12.49
N GLN A 118 4.37 -23.29 -13.67
CA GLN A 118 4.55 -22.21 -14.66
C GLN A 118 3.44 -21.19 -14.44
N VAL A 119 3.82 -19.95 -14.20
CA VAL A 119 2.90 -18.87 -13.85
C VAL A 119 3.13 -17.67 -14.75
N ARG A 120 2.09 -16.85 -14.91
CA ARG A 120 2.17 -15.59 -15.64
C ARG A 120 2.21 -14.41 -14.66
N PRO A 121 3.15 -13.48 -14.81
CA PRO A 121 3.19 -12.28 -13.99
C PRO A 121 1.88 -11.50 -14.05
N GLY A 122 1.41 -11.05 -12.89
CA GLY A 122 0.17 -10.33 -12.69
C GLY A 122 -1.08 -11.21 -12.49
N GLU A 123 -0.94 -12.53 -12.52
CA GLU A 123 -2.03 -13.48 -12.22
C GLU A 123 -1.88 -14.09 -10.82
N PRO A 124 -2.98 -14.25 -10.05
CA PRO A 124 -2.94 -14.99 -8.79
C PRO A 124 -2.81 -16.49 -9.03
N ASN A 125 -1.92 -17.12 -8.27
CA ASN A 125 -1.63 -18.53 -8.33
C ASN A 125 -1.70 -19.15 -6.92
N ASP A 126 -2.10 -20.42 -6.87
CA ASP A 126 -2.25 -21.18 -5.64
C ASP A 126 -1.35 -22.42 -5.66
N MET A 127 -0.70 -22.70 -4.54
CA MET A 127 0.05 -23.95 -4.31
C MET A 127 -0.29 -24.50 -2.93
N LEU A 128 -0.25 -25.82 -2.77
CA LEU A 128 -0.47 -26.47 -1.48
C LEU A 128 0.82 -27.10 -0.98
N PHE A 129 1.09 -26.91 0.31
CA PHE A 129 2.08 -27.70 1.04
C PHE A 129 1.37 -28.63 2.02
N VAL A 130 1.92 -29.82 2.23
CA VAL A 130 1.38 -30.81 3.16
C VAL A 130 2.35 -30.99 4.30
N ALA A 131 1.85 -30.87 5.54
CA ALA A 131 2.60 -31.15 6.75
C ALA A 131 1.93 -32.29 7.53
N TYR A 132 2.74 -33.17 8.10
CA TYR A 132 2.30 -34.31 8.89
C TYR A 132 3.18 -34.50 10.12
N ASN A 133 2.55 -34.66 11.29
CA ASN A 133 3.23 -34.95 12.55
C ASN A 133 3.31 -36.49 12.78
N PRO A 134 4.48 -37.14 12.58
CA PRO A 134 4.63 -38.57 12.84
C PRO A 134 4.86 -38.91 14.31
N SER A 135 4.96 -37.93 15.20
CA SER A 135 5.25 -38.16 16.62
C SER A 135 4.02 -38.57 17.42
N ASP A 136 4.26 -39.08 18.63
CA ASP A 136 3.22 -39.45 19.60
C ASP A 136 2.83 -38.28 20.53
N THR A 137 3.37 -37.07 20.27
CA THR A 137 3.11 -35.88 21.10
C THR A 137 2.61 -34.70 20.25
N PRO A 138 1.78 -33.80 20.81
CA PRO A 138 1.47 -32.55 20.16
C PRO A 138 2.76 -31.75 19.94
N MET A 139 2.96 -31.25 18.72
CA MET A 139 4.11 -30.42 18.36
C MET A 139 3.63 -29.11 17.74
N THR A 140 4.38 -28.05 17.97
CA THR A 140 4.15 -26.72 17.37
C THR A 140 5.27 -26.43 16.39
N ALA A 141 4.91 -26.09 15.16
CA ALA A 141 5.88 -25.73 14.14
C ALA A 141 5.58 -24.36 13.53
N GLN A 142 6.61 -23.70 13.01
CA GLN A 142 6.48 -22.49 12.21
C GLN A 142 7.28 -22.65 10.90
N ALA A 143 6.66 -22.28 9.78
CA ALA A 143 7.33 -22.30 8.49
C ALA A 143 7.89 -20.90 8.16
N VAL A 144 9.21 -20.83 7.96
CA VAL A 144 9.88 -19.60 7.54
C VAL A 144 10.15 -19.67 6.03
N PRO A 145 9.67 -18.71 5.24
CA PRO A 145 9.94 -18.72 3.81
C PRO A 145 11.27 -18.11 3.40
N GLY A 146 11.73 -18.52 2.21
CA GLY A 146 12.75 -17.84 1.42
C GLY A 146 12.34 -17.72 -0.04
N ILE A 147 12.88 -16.70 -0.74
CA ILE A 147 12.72 -16.53 -2.18
C ILE A 147 14.11 -16.39 -2.80
N SER A 148 14.34 -17.12 -3.89
CA SER A 148 15.57 -17.03 -4.69
C SER A 148 15.23 -16.81 -6.16
N PRO A 149 15.97 -15.95 -6.89
CA PRO A 149 17.05 -15.09 -6.41
C PRO A 149 16.53 -13.91 -5.57
N ALA A 150 17.37 -13.32 -4.72
CA ALA A 150 16.97 -12.23 -3.82
C ALA A 150 16.34 -11.03 -4.54
N ARG A 151 16.83 -10.69 -5.74
CA ARG A 151 16.26 -9.63 -6.59
C ARG A 151 14.81 -9.89 -7.06
N ALA A 152 14.37 -11.15 -7.07
CA ALA A 152 12.99 -11.52 -7.40
C ALA A 152 12.06 -11.40 -6.18
N ALA A 153 12.60 -11.37 -4.97
CA ALA A 153 11.81 -11.36 -3.73
C ALA A 153 10.92 -10.12 -3.62
N ALA A 154 11.38 -8.96 -4.09
CA ALA A 154 10.61 -7.71 -4.07
C ALA A 154 9.35 -7.75 -4.97
N PHE A 155 9.32 -8.65 -5.95
CA PHE A 155 8.24 -8.79 -6.93
C PHE A 155 7.33 -9.99 -6.62
N PHE A 156 7.61 -10.74 -5.55
CA PHE A 156 6.86 -11.93 -5.18
C PHE A 156 5.99 -11.61 -3.96
N HIS A 157 4.69 -11.43 -4.19
CA HIS A 157 3.73 -11.05 -3.16
C HIS A 157 2.98 -12.27 -2.67
N LYS A 158 3.08 -12.54 -1.37
CA LYS A 158 2.29 -13.57 -0.69
C LYS A 158 1.02 -12.93 -0.19
N THR A 159 -0.10 -13.23 -0.83
CA THR A 159 -1.38 -12.59 -0.52
C THR A 159 -2.09 -13.27 0.64
N GLU A 160 -1.87 -14.57 0.84
CA GLU A 160 -2.45 -15.34 1.95
C GLU A 160 -1.39 -16.32 2.47
N CYS A 161 -1.10 -16.28 3.78
CA CYS A 161 -0.07 -17.12 4.34
C CYS A 161 -0.42 -17.59 5.76
N PHE A 162 -0.88 -18.83 5.85
CA PHE A 162 -0.95 -19.60 7.11
C PHE A 162 0.42 -20.16 7.52
N CYS A 163 1.42 -20.12 6.62
CA CYS A 163 2.74 -20.66 6.90
C CYS A 163 3.49 -19.85 7.97
N PHE A 164 3.21 -18.55 8.09
CA PHE A 164 3.84 -17.69 9.11
C PHE A 164 3.25 -17.86 10.51
N THR A 165 2.05 -18.43 10.63
CA THR A 165 1.44 -18.69 11.93
C THR A 165 1.94 -20.00 12.50
N GLN A 166 2.00 -20.06 13.82
CA GLN A 166 2.37 -21.28 14.53
C GLN A 166 1.26 -22.31 14.32
N GLN A 167 1.62 -23.48 13.83
CA GLN A 167 0.71 -24.60 13.61
C GLN A 167 0.95 -25.64 14.69
N VAL A 168 -0.09 -25.97 15.45
CA VAL A 168 -0.06 -27.05 16.43
C VAL A 168 -0.69 -28.27 15.77
N LEU A 169 0.06 -29.37 15.65
CA LEU A 169 -0.47 -30.63 15.15
C LEU A 169 -0.46 -31.69 16.24
N GLN A 170 -1.58 -32.37 16.38
CA GLN A 170 -1.73 -33.55 17.22
C GLN A 170 -0.93 -34.74 16.66
N PRO A 171 -0.70 -35.78 17.48
CA PRO A 171 -0.08 -37.01 17.02
C PRO A 171 -0.79 -37.59 15.79
N GLY A 172 -0.04 -37.86 14.73
CA GLY A 172 -0.59 -38.41 13.48
C GLY A 172 -1.47 -37.45 12.67
N GLU A 173 -1.55 -36.17 13.04
CA GLU A 173 -2.34 -35.19 12.30
C GLU A 173 -1.63 -34.74 11.02
N ARG A 174 -2.43 -34.50 9.98
CA ARG A 174 -1.99 -33.96 8.69
C ARG A 174 -2.82 -32.74 8.36
N ILE A 175 -2.16 -31.69 7.88
CA ILE A 175 -2.82 -30.48 7.37
C ILE A 175 -2.32 -30.12 5.98
N GLU A 176 -3.20 -29.48 5.22
CA GLU A 176 -2.86 -28.80 3.97
C GLU A 176 -2.73 -27.31 4.24
N MET A 177 -1.61 -26.73 3.80
CA MET A 177 -1.28 -25.32 3.96
C MET A 177 -1.31 -24.67 2.57
N PRO A 178 -2.42 -24.02 2.19
CA PRO A 178 -2.49 -23.30 0.93
C PRO A 178 -1.63 -22.03 0.99
N VAL A 179 -1.00 -21.73 -0.14
CA VAL A 179 -0.20 -20.52 -0.36
C VAL A 179 -0.70 -19.87 -1.63
N ARG A 180 -1.22 -18.66 -1.47
CA ARG A 180 -1.62 -17.82 -2.59
C ARG A 180 -0.58 -16.75 -2.83
N PHE A 181 -0.15 -16.61 -4.08
CA PHE A 181 0.88 -15.67 -4.46
C PHE A 181 0.61 -15.03 -5.82
N ILE A 182 1.17 -13.83 -6.00
CA ILE A 182 1.19 -13.08 -7.25
C ILE A 182 2.63 -12.65 -7.51
N ILE A 183 3.04 -12.71 -8.78
CA ILE A 183 4.33 -12.18 -9.22
C ILE A 183 4.07 -10.89 -9.99
N ASP A 184 4.75 -9.81 -9.64
CA ASP A 184 4.57 -8.53 -10.33
C ASP A 184 5.02 -8.56 -11.79
N ARG A 185 4.34 -7.77 -12.63
CA ARG A 185 4.68 -7.63 -14.05
C ARG A 185 6.03 -6.95 -14.28
N ASP A 186 6.47 -6.15 -13.31
CA ASP A 186 7.75 -5.45 -13.34
C ASP A 186 8.93 -6.37 -13.00
N LEU A 187 8.69 -7.68 -12.78
CA LEU A 187 9.75 -8.66 -12.61
C LEU A 187 10.73 -8.60 -13.79
N PRO A 188 12.03 -8.35 -13.55
CA PRO A 188 13.02 -8.24 -14.61
C PRO A 188 13.00 -9.42 -15.59
N ALA A 189 13.15 -9.12 -16.88
CA ALA A 189 13.00 -10.09 -17.97
C ALA A 189 14.02 -11.24 -17.93
N ASP A 190 15.17 -11.03 -17.29
CA ASP A 190 16.21 -12.03 -17.08
C ASP A 190 15.86 -13.07 -16.00
N VAL A 191 14.89 -12.77 -15.11
CA VAL A 191 14.40 -13.72 -14.11
C VAL A 191 13.29 -14.59 -14.73
N LYS A 192 13.68 -15.79 -15.18
CA LYS A 192 12.75 -16.81 -15.72
C LYS A 192 12.45 -17.93 -14.72
N HIS A 193 13.32 -18.06 -13.72
CA HIS A 193 13.28 -19.12 -12.72
C HIS A 193 13.39 -18.48 -11.35
N LEU A 194 12.48 -18.85 -10.46
CA LEU A 194 12.54 -18.48 -9.07
C LEU A 194 12.08 -19.64 -8.20
N SER A 195 12.54 -19.66 -6.96
CA SER A 195 12.21 -20.70 -6.00
C SER A 195 11.57 -20.07 -4.78
N LEU A 196 10.42 -20.60 -4.39
CA LEU A 196 9.81 -20.38 -3.09
C LEU A 196 10.19 -21.55 -2.19
N SER A 197 11.04 -21.30 -1.20
CA SER A 197 11.39 -22.29 -0.19
C SER A 197 10.64 -22.03 1.11
N TYR A 198 10.29 -23.10 1.81
CA TYR A 198 9.90 -23.06 3.22
C TYR A 198 10.83 -23.94 4.03
N THR A 199 11.28 -23.42 5.16
CA THR A 199 11.98 -24.18 6.18
C THR A 199 11.09 -24.31 7.41
N LEU A 200 10.81 -25.53 7.83
CA LEU A 200 9.95 -25.80 8.98
C LEU A 200 10.80 -25.92 10.26
N PHE A 201 10.43 -25.15 11.27
CA PHE A 201 11.10 -25.13 12.58
C PHE A 201 10.19 -25.67 13.66
N ASP A 202 10.75 -26.49 14.55
CA ASP A 202 10.09 -26.89 15.78
C ASP A 202 10.21 -25.75 16.80
N ILE A 203 9.07 -25.33 17.33
CA ILE A 203 8.95 -24.28 18.35
C ILE A 203 8.08 -24.77 19.53
N SER A 204 7.97 -26.09 19.70
CA SER A 204 7.22 -26.73 20.79
C SER A 204 7.81 -26.40 22.16
N ALA A 205 9.13 -26.25 22.22
CA ALA A 205 9.80 -25.58 23.33
C ALA A 205 9.91 -24.09 23.01
N PRO A 206 9.81 -23.17 23.98
CA PRO A 206 10.15 -21.77 23.76
C PRO A 206 11.64 -21.67 23.39
N GLN A 207 11.97 -21.81 22.10
CA GLN A 207 13.28 -21.44 21.59
C GLN A 207 13.41 -19.94 21.88
N ALA A 208 14.37 -19.59 22.74
CA ALA A 208 14.66 -18.22 23.13
C ALA A 208 14.57 -17.29 21.92
N ALA A 209 13.66 -16.31 22.01
CA ALA A 209 13.35 -15.35 20.97
C ALA A 209 14.63 -14.89 20.25
N MET A 210 14.78 -15.26 18.98
CA MET A 210 15.76 -14.61 18.12
C MET A 210 15.36 -13.12 18.05
N PRO A 211 16.24 -12.18 18.41
CA PRO A 211 15.94 -10.75 18.29
C PRO A 211 15.66 -10.46 16.82
N GLN A 212 14.41 -10.14 16.50
CA GLN A 212 14.02 -9.71 15.16
C GLN A 212 14.68 -8.36 14.90
N ALA A 213 15.66 -8.37 14.01
CA ALA A 213 16.24 -7.14 13.49
C ALA A 213 15.17 -6.45 12.63
N SER A 214 14.54 -5.42 13.19
CA SER A 214 13.75 -4.45 12.44
C SER A 214 14.63 -3.81 11.37
N GLN A 215 14.29 -4.03 10.11
CA GLN A 215 14.73 -3.24 8.97
C GLN A 215 13.53 -2.47 8.43
#